data_AF-A0ABD1VBY2-F1
#
_entry.id   AF-A0ABD1VBY2-F1
#
_cell.length_a   1.000
_cell.length_b   1.000
_cell.length_c   1.000
_cell.angle_alpha   90.00
_cell.angle_beta   90.00
_cell.angle_gamma   90.00
#
_symmetry.space_group_name_H-M   'P 1'
#
loop_
_entity.id
_entity.type
_entity.pdbx_description
1 polymer ?
#
loop_
_entity_poly.entity_id
_entity_poly.type
_entity_poly.pdbx_seq_one_letter_code
_entity_poly.pdbx_strand_id
1 'polypeptide(L)'
;MKITALLVLKCNPEGSDPVILANASDVSRFGFFQRASVKEFILFVGRTVAKRTPPGQRQSVQHEEYKVHSYNQNGLCALGFMDDHYPVRSAFSLLTQVLDEYRKNFGDSWKTVQADSVQPWPYLNEALAKFQDPAEADKLLKIQRELDETKIILHKTIDSVLARGEKLDSLVEKSSDLSAASQMFYKQAKKTNQCSTTTPTTAVTATTSSAAASASSTAIVTWKSIIEEC
;
A
#
# COMPACT_ATOMS: atom_id res chain seq x y z
N MET A 1 5.38 -5.66 12.21
CA MET A 1 4.19 -4.81 12.00
C MET A 1 4.71 -3.43 11.64
N LYS A 2 4.62 -3.03 10.37
CA LYS A 2 5.10 -1.72 9.92
C LYS A 2 4.07 -1.05 9.02
N ILE A 3 3.91 0.25 9.19
CA ILE A 3 3.23 1.13 8.23
C ILE A 3 4.30 1.70 7.30
N THR A 4 4.18 1.42 6.01
CA THR A 4 5.12 1.87 4.97
C THR A 4 4.75 3.24 4.43
N ALA A 5 3.47 3.54 4.27
CA ALA A 5 3.02 4.83 3.78
C ALA A 5 1.59 5.17 4.21
N LEU A 6 1.31 6.47 4.32
CA LEU A 6 0.00 7.05 4.49
C LEU A 6 -0.24 8.09 3.39
N LEU A 7 -1.42 8.06 2.79
CA LEU A 7 -1.83 8.98 1.73
C LEU A 7 -3.19 9.59 2.07
N VAL A 8 -3.38 10.83 1.68
CA VAL A 8 -4.70 11.50 1.64
C VAL A 8 -4.91 11.99 0.21
N LEU A 9 -6.03 11.61 -0.40
CA LEU A 9 -6.36 11.92 -1.79
C LEU A 9 -7.79 12.45 -1.91
N LYS A 10 -7.99 13.30 -2.89
CA LYS A 10 -9.31 13.68 -3.41
C LYS A 10 -9.71 12.70 -4.50
N CYS A 11 -10.76 11.93 -4.26
CA CYS A 11 -11.41 11.10 -5.26
C CYS A 11 -12.48 11.91 -5.98
N ASN A 12 -12.38 11.99 -7.30
CA ASN A 12 -13.34 12.71 -8.13
C ASN A 12 -14.49 11.78 -8.55
N PRO A 13 -15.75 12.21 -8.43
CA PRO A 13 -16.91 11.40 -8.80
C PRO A 13 -17.01 11.16 -10.32
N GLU A 14 -16.39 12.01 -11.13
CA GLU A 14 -16.41 11.93 -12.60
C GLU A 14 -15.41 10.91 -13.19
N GLY A 15 -14.73 10.13 -12.34
CA GLY A 15 -13.83 9.05 -12.79
C GLY A 15 -12.45 9.51 -13.27
N SER A 16 -12.12 10.80 -13.17
CA SER A 16 -10.76 11.31 -13.31
C SER A 16 -9.85 10.74 -12.21
N ASP A 17 -8.54 10.77 -12.42
CA ASP A 17 -7.60 10.20 -11.47
C ASP A 17 -7.61 10.95 -10.11
N PRO A 18 -7.47 10.22 -8.98
CA PRO A 18 -7.44 10.83 -7.67
C PRO A 18 -6.26 11.79 -7.52
N VAL A 19 -6.51 12.95 -6.94
CA VAL A 19 -5.50 13.98 -6.70
C VAL A 19 -4.87 13.77 -5.34
N ILE A 20 -3.54 13.75 -5.25
CA ILE A 20 -2.82 13.57 -3.99
C ILE A 20 -2.86 14.88 -3.22
N LEU A 21 -3.43 14.85 -2.02
CA LEU A 21 -3.54 16.02 -1.12
C LEU A 21 -2.39 16.06 -0.10
N ALA A 22 -1.99 14.89 0.39
CA ALA A 22 -0.83 14.73 1.26
C ALA A 22 -0.32 13.29 1.16
N ASN A 23 0.99 13.10 1.34
CA ASN A 23 1.60 11.77 1.44
C ASN A 23 2.75 11.77 2.44
N ALA A 24 2.93 10.65 3.12
CA ALA A 24 4.09 10.33 3.95
C ALA A 24 4.48 8.88 3.71
N SER A 25 5.77 8.59 3.63
CA SER A 25 6.28 7.24 3.41
C SER A 25 7.60 7.01 4.14
N ASP A 26 7.72 5.85 4.78
CA ASP A 26 8.97 5.34 5.34
C ASP A 26 9.49 4.17 4.50
N VAL A 27 10.35 4.52 3.55
CA VAL A 27 11.06 3.58 2.67
C VAL A 27 12.50 3.35 3.12
N SER A 28 12.84 3.62 4.39
CA SER A 28 14.20 3.43 4.93
C SER A 28 14.71 1.99 4.81
N ARG A 29 13.80 1.01 4.88
CA ARG A 29 14.12 -0.42 4.73
C ARG A 29 14.59 -0.80 3.32
N PHE A 30 14.30 0.02 2.33
CA PHE A 30 14.64 -0.26 0.93
C PHE A 30 16.05 0.28 0.61
N GLY A 31 16.74 -0.39 -0.30
CA GLY A 31 18.04 0.05 -0.81
C GLY A 31 17.98 1.47 -1.37
N PHE A 32 19.02 2.28 -1.14
CA PHE A 32 19.02 3.72 -1.43
C PHE A 32 18.52 4.04 -2.85
N PHE A 33 18.96 3.27 -3.85
CA PHE A 33 18.61 3.46 -5.26
C PHE A 33 17.19 3.00 -5.62
N GLN A 34 16.57 2.14 -4.79
CA GLN A 34 15.22 1.62 -5.01
C GLN A 34 14.14 2.52 -4.42
N ARG A 35 14.48 3.34 -3.43
CA ARG A 35 13.55 4.19 -2.67
C ARG A 35 12.70 5.10 -3.54
N ALA A 36 13.27 5.65 -4.63
CA ALA A 36 12.53 6.50 -5.56
C ALA A 36 11.41 5.70 -6.25
N SER A 37 11.76 4.56 -6.83
CA SER A 37 10.81 3.68 -7.52
C SER A 37 9.70 3.16 -6.61
N VAL A 38 10.03 2.88 -5.35
CA VAL A 38 9.05 2.45 -4.33
C VAL A 38 8.03 3.55 -4.07
N LYS A 39 8.49 4.79 -3.90
CA LYS A 39 7.59 5.93 -3.65
C LYS A 39 6.65 6.15 -4.83
N GLU A 40 7.17 6.12 -6.05
CA GLU A 40 6.35 6.20 -7.26
C GLU A 40 5.30 5.08 -7.31
N PHE A 41 5.69 3.85 -6.98
CA PHE A 41 4.77 2.70 -6.95
C PHE A 41 3.70 2.82 -5.86
N ILE A 42 4.04 3.32 -4.67
CA ILE A 42 3.09 3.61 -3.59
C ILE A 42 2.03 4.61 -4.08
N LEU A 43 2.43 5.68 -4.77
CA LEU A 43 1.49 6.67 -5.29
C LEU A 43 0.59 6.07 -6.37
N PHE A 44 1.17 5.33 -7.32
CA PHE A 44 0.42 4.64 -8.38
C PHE A 44 -0.63 3.66 -7.83
N VAL A 45 -0.24 2.78 -6.90
CA VAL A 45 -1.17 1.83 -6.26
C VAL A 45 -2.18 2.59 -5.42
N GLY A 46 -1.74 3.64 -4.71
CA GLY A 46 -2.61 4.48 -3.89
C GLY A 46 -3.75 5.09 -4.69
N ARG A 47 -3.44 5.66 -5.86
CA ARG A 47 -4.46 6.16 -6.79
C ARG A 47 -5.35 5.07 -7.34
N THR A 48 -4.77 3.94 -7.73
CA THR A 48 -5.54 2.81 -8.27
C THR A 48 -6.58 2.32 -7.26
N VAL A 49 -6.19 2.13 -6.00
CA VAL A 49 -7.09 1.69 -4.93
C VAL A 49 -8.10 2.78 -4.57
N ALA A 50 -7.67 4.04 -4.44
CA ALA A 50 -8.54 5.17 -4.14
C ALA A 50 -9.66 5.33 -5.20
N LYS A 51 -9.29 5.26 -6.49
CA LYS A 51 -10.23 5.35 -7.62
C LYS A 51 -11.28 4.23 -7.61
N ARG A 52 -10.92 3.07 -7.08
CA ARG A 52 -11.78 1.88 -7.02
C ARG A 52 -12.53 1.75 -5.70
N THR A 53 -12.31 2.66 -4.75
CA THR A 53 -13.00 2.68 -3.45
C THR A 53 -14.17 3.67 -3.52
N PRO A 54 -15.43 3.20 -3.54
CA PRO A 54 -16.58 4.09 -3.65
C PRO A 54 -16.74 5.00 -2.42
N PRO A 55 -17.40 6.16 -2.57
CA PRO A 55 -17.72 7.04 -1.45
C PRO A 55 -18.48 6.30 -0.33
N GLY A 56 -18.06 6.52 0.91
CA GLY A 56 -18.61 5.91 2.11
C GLY A 56 -18.10 4.49 2.40
N GLN A 57 -17.23 3.94 1.56
CA GLN A 57 -16.75 2.56 1.71
C GLN A 57 -15.36 2.46 2.33
N ARG A 58 -15.16 1.35 3.03
CA ARG A 58 -13.88 0.90 3.58
C ARG A 58 -13.47 -0.36 2.85
N GLN A 59 -12.25 -0.35 2.30
CA GLN A 59 -11.75 -1.43 1.49
C GLN A 59 -10.31 -1.77 1.85
N SER A 60 -10.01 -3.07 1.88
CA SER A 60 -8.66 -3.60 2.09
C SER A 60 -8.28 -4.44 0.89
N VAL A 61 -7.13 -4.17 0.31
CA VAL A 61 -6.57 -4.91 -0.82
C VAL A 61 -5.29 -5.57 -0.37
N GLN A 62 -5.32 -6.89 -0.25
CA GLN A 62 -4.13 -7.67 0.03
C GLN A 62 -3.38 -7.95 -1.27
N HIS A 63 -2.06 -7.92 -1.18
CA HIS A 63 -1.16 -8.41 -2.22
C HIS A 63 0.08 -8.98 -1.53
N GLU A 64 0.17 -10.30 -1.50
CA GLU A 64 1.21 -11.04 -0.77
C GLU A 64 1.25 -10.65 0.72
N GLU A 65 2.42 -10.23 1.23
CA GLU A 65 2.65 -9.85 2.63
C GLU A 65 2.23 -8.42 2.95
N TYR A 66 1.72 -7.67 1.95
CA TYR A 66 1.29 -6.29 2.10
C TYR A 66 -0.22 -6.14 1.97
N LYS A 67 -0.77 -5.18 2.70
CA LYS A 67 -2.18 -4.82 2.68
C LYS A 67 -2.32 -3.32 2.54
N VAL A 68 -3.12 -2.91 1.56
CA VAL A 68 -3.50 -1.52 1.35
C VAL A 68 -4.90 -1.33 1.91
N HIS A 69 -5.02 -0.53 2.97
CA HIS A 69 -6.30 -0.12 3.52
C HIS A 69 -6.70 1.22 2.93
N SER A 70 -7.98 1.38 2.63
CA SER A 70 -8.53 2.60 2.03
C SER A 70 -9.89 2.91 2.62
N TYR A 71 -10.09 4.17 2.98
CA TYR A 71 -11.37 4.66 3.47
C TYR A 71 -11.72 5.94 2.73
N ASN A 72 -12.81 5.92 1.98
CA ASN A 72 -13.30 7.07 1.22
C ASN A 72 -14.50 7.68 1.95
N GLN A 73 -14.31 8.86 2.53
CA GLN A 73 -15.36 9.64 3.19
C GLN A 73 -15.85 10.74 2.25
N ASN A 74 -16.82 10.41 1.40
CA ASN A 74 -17.50 11.35 0.49
C ASN A 74 -16.54 12.12 -0.44
N GLY A 75 -15.55 11.44 -1.00
CA GLY A 75 -14.57 12.00 -1.92
C GLY A 75 -13.23 12.34 -1.27
N LEU A 76 -13.15 12.45 0.06
CA LEU A 76 -11.87 12.55 0.77
C LEU A 76 -11.44 11.14 1.18
N CYS A 77 -10.35 10.63 0.61
CA CYS A 77 -9.92 9.26 0.80
C CYS A 77 -8.56 9.19 1.48
N ALA A 78 -8.47 8.41 2.57
CA ALA A 78 -7.22 8.08 3.22
C ALA A 78 -6.82 6.65 2.87
N LEU A 79 -5.53 6.43 2.61
CA LEU A 79 -4.96 5.12 2.36
C LEU A 79 -3.75 4.87 3.24
N GLY A 80 -3.56 3.61 3.62
CA GLY A 80 -2.42 3.15 4.39
C GLY A 80 -1.85 1.86 3.82
N PHE A 81 -0.53 1.85 3.59
CA PHE A 81 0.23 0.69 3.17
C PHE A 81 0.86 0.05 4.39
N MET A 82 0.44 -1.17 4.71
CA MET A 82 0.79 -1.85 5.96
C MET A 82 1.18 -3.30 5.67
N ASP A 83 1.99 -3.89 6.54
CA ASP A 83 2.21 -5.34 6.51
C ASP A 83 0.91 -6.09 6.86
N ASP A 84 0.72 -7.30 6.35
CA ASP A 84 -0.49 -8.12 6.58
C ASP A 84 -0.83 -8.32 8.07
N HIS A 85 0.21 -8.39 8.90
CA HIS A 85 0.14 -8.56 10.35
C HIS A 85 -0.35 -7.32 11.11
N TYR A 86 -0.40 -6.14 10.48
CA TYR A 86 -0.93 -4.96 11.11
C TYR A 86 -2.46 -5.11 11.29
N PRO A 87 -3.02 -4.98 12.50
CA PRO A 87 -4.43 -5.25 12.73
C PRO A 87 -5.34 -4.34 11.89
N VAL A 88 -6.28 -4.96 11.17
CA VAL A 88 -7.21 -4.25 10.28
C VAL A 88 -8.03 -3.19 11.04
N ARG A 89 -8.42 -3.49 12.28
CA ARG A 89 -9.13 -2.56 13.16
C ARG A 89 -8.31 -1.29 13.42
N SER A 90 -7.09 -1.46 13.90
CA SER A 90 -6.14 -0.37 14.16
C SER A 90 -5.82 0.43 12.88
N ALA A 91 -5.79 -0.23 11.72
CA ALA A 91 -5.57 0.43 10.42
C ALA A 91 -6.69 1.42 10.09
N PHE A 92 -7.95 0.99 10.20
CA PHE A 92 -9.09 1.88 9.93
C PHE A 92 -9.30 2.93 11.03
N SER A 93 -8.90 2.65 12.28
CA SER A 93 -8.85 3.66 13.34
C SER A 93 -7.91 4.80 12.96
N LEU A 94 -6.70 4.45 12.48
CA LEU A 94 -5.72 5.41 11.97
C LEU A 94 -6.25 6.19 10.77
N LEU A 95 -6.80 5.53 9.75
CA LEU A 95 -7.29 6.22 8.56
C LEU A 95 -8.41 7.22 8.88
N THR A 96 -9.30 6.86 9.81
CA THR A 96 -10.38 7.77 10.26
C THR A 96 -9.80 8.99 10.98
N GLN A 97 -8.85 8.78 11.89
CA GLN A 97 -8.15 9.87 12.60
C GLN A 97 -7.42 10.81 11.63
N VAL A 98 -6.77 10.27 10.59
CA VAL A 98 -6.10 11.07 9.55
C VAL A 98 -7.09 11.94 8.78
N LEU A 99 -8.25 11.39 8.41
CA LEU A 99 -9.30 12.15 7.72
C LEU A 99 -9.88 13.26 8.61
N ASP A 100 -10.13 12.97 9.89
CA ASP A 100 -10.66 13.95 10.85
C ASP A 100 -9.69 15.12 11.07
N GLU A 101 -8.40 14.83 11.28
CA GLU A 101 -7.39 15.88 11.42
C GLU A 101 -7.17 16.65 10.12
N TYR A 102 -7.27 16.00 8.96
CA TYR A 102 -7.21 16.70 7.68
C TYR A 102 -8.37 17.69 7.54
N ARG A 103 -9.61 17.26 7.82
CA ARG A 103 -10.79 18.14 7.76
C ARG A 103 -10.73 19.26 8.80
N LYS A 104 -10.20 19.00 9.98
CA LYS A 104 -10.02 20.01 11.03
C LYS A 104 -9.01 21.09 10.64
N ASN A 105 -7.91 20.73 9.98
CA ASN A 105 -6.84 21.67 9.61
C ASN A 105 -7.11 22.39 8.28
N PHE A 106 -7.74 21.73 7.31
CA PHE A 106 -7.90 22.24 5.94
C PHE A 106 -9.36 22.50 5.54
N GLY A 107 -10.33 22.10 6.37
CA GLY A 107 -11.75 22.24 6.06
C GLY A 107 -12.15 21.51 4.78
N ASP A 108 -12.87 22.22 3.92
CA ASP A 108 -13.34 21.73 2.61
C ASP A 108 -12.51 22.25 1.42
N SER A 109 -11.37 22.90 1.68
CA SER A 109 -10.49 23.46 0.62
C SER A 109 -10.01 22.41 -0.39
N TRP A 110 -9.87 21.15 0.04
CA TRP A 110 -9.50 20.02 -0.80
C TRP A 110 -10.47 19.79 -1.98
N LYS A 111 -11.74 20.21 -1.87
CA LYS A 111 -12.74 20.03 -2.94
C LYS A 111 -12.37 20.78 -4.22
N THR A 112 -11.66 21.91 -4.11
CA THR A 112 -11.27 22.74 -5.26
C THR A 112 -9.90 22.39 -5.82
N VAL A 113 -9.10 21.57 -5.13
CA VAL A 113 -7.76 21.17 -5.57
C VAL A 113 -7.85 20.30 -6.82
N GLN A 114 -7.06 20.61 -7.84
CA GLN A 114 -7.04 19.92 -9.14
C GLN A 114 -5.70 19.27 -9.47
N ALA A 115 -4.63 19.62 -8.75
CA ALA A 115 -3.29 19.12 -8.97
C ALA A 115 -2.69 18.59 -7.66
N ASP A 116 -1.73 17.67 -7.78
CA ASP A 116 -1.10 17.06 -6.62
C ASP A 116 -0.39 18.09 -5.75
N SER A 117 -0.57 17.94 -4.45
CA SER A 117 0.20 18.68 -3.45
C SER A 117 1.53 17.98 -3.21
N VAL A 118 2.61 18.73 -3.37
CA VAL A 118 3.98 18.31 -3.00
C VAL A 118 4.31 18.75 -1.57
N GLN A 119 3.45 19.57 -0.95
CA GLN A 119 3.74 20.13 0.36
C GLN A 119 3.62 19.05 1.44
N PRO A 120 4.68 18.82 2.24
CA PRO A 120 4.61 17.87 3.33
C PRO A 120 3.62 18.38 4.39
N TRP A 121 2.76 17.49 4.86
CA TRP A 121 1.91 17.74 6.02
C TRP A 121 2.58 17.09 7.25
N PRO A 122 3.16 17.87 8.20
CA PRO A 122 3.94 17.33 9.31
C PRO A 122 3.20 16.27 10.12
N TYR A 123 1.91 16.51 10.38
CA TYR A 123 1.04 15.57 11.08
C TYR A 123 1.03 14.17 10.46
N LEU A 124 1.07 14.06 9.13
CA LEU A 124 1.04 12.75 8.46
C LEU A 124 2.32 11.94 8.71
N ASN A 125 3.47 12.62 8.84
CA ASN A 125 4.74 12.00 9.22
C ASN A 125 4.74 11.60 10.70
N GLU A 126 4.22 12.45 11.58
CA GLU A 126 4.06 12.15 13.00
C GLU A 126 3.11 10.97 13.22
N ALA A 127 1.99 10.93 12.51
CA ALA A 127 1.06 9.81 12.52
C ALA A 127 1.74 8.52 12.02
N LEU A 128 2.48 8.60 10.90
CA LEU A 128 3.22 7.46 10.38
C LEU A 128 4.22 6.90 11.40
N ALA A 129 4.87 7.75 12.21
CA ALA A 129 5.80 7.32 13.25
C ALA A 129 5.09 6.79 14.51
N LYS A 130 4.07 7.51 14.99
CA LYS A 130 3.34 7.19 16.23
C LYS A 130 2.58 5.88 16.13
N PHE A 131 1.88 5.66 15.01
CA PHE A 131 1.00 4.51 14.84
C PHE A 131 1.72 3.27 14.29
N GLN A 132 3.06 3.25 14.27
CA GLN A 132 3.77 1.99 14.07
C GLN A 132 3.41 0.96 15.16
N ASP A 133 3.14 1.44 16.38
CA ASP A 133 2.52 0.63 17.43
C ASP A 133 0.99 0.64 17.28
N PRO A 134 0.35 -0.50 16.95
CA PRO A 134 -1.10 -0.57 16.79
C PRO A 134 -1.85 -0.23 18.09
N ALA A 135 -1.23 -0.42 19.27
CA ALA A 135 -1.85 -0.06 20.54
C ALA A 135 -2.12 1.45 20.67
N GLU A 136 -1.36 2.31 19.98
CA GLU A 136 -1.62 3.75 19.91
C GLU A 136 -2.90 4.06 19.12
N ALA A 137 -3.19 3.29 18.08
CA ALA A 137 -4.41 3.44 17.29
C ALA A 137 -5.64 2.93 18.04
N ASP A 138 -5.49 1.90 18.88
CA ASP A 138 -6.59 1.31 19.66
C ASP A 138 -7.06 2.24 20.79
N LYS A 139 -6.22 3.19 21.23
CA LYS A 139 -6.61 4.24 22.20
C LYS A 139 -7.66 5.21 21.65
N LEU A 140 -7.93 5.19 20.34
CA LEU A 140 -8.92 6.04 19.67
C LEU A 140 -10.36 5.51 19.89
N LEU A 141 -10.79 5.46 21.16
CA LEU A 141 -12.04 4.81 21.60
C LEU A 141 -13.33 5.31 20.91
N LYS A 142 -13.38 6.58 20.47
CA LYS A 142 -14.56 7.12 19.76
C LYS A 142 -14.75 6.46 18.39
N ILE A 143 -13.66 6.14 17.70
CA ILE A 143 -13.66 5.53 16.36
C ILE A 143 -14.05 4.05 16.44
N GLN A 144 -13.82 3.42 17.60
CA GLN A 144 -14.01 1.99 17.79
C GLN A 144 -15.45 1.52 17.48
N ARG A 145 -16.46 2.32 17.84
CA ARG A 145 -17.88 1.99 17.59
C ARG A 145 -18.24 2.08 16.10
N GLU A 146 -17.73 3.08 15.40
CA GLU A 146 -18.03 3.25 13.95
C GLU A 146 -17.47 2.11 13.10
N LEU A 147 -16.34 1.52 13.52
CA LEU A 147 -15.72 0.41 12.81
C LEU A 147 -16.43 -0.93 13.03
N ASP A 148 -17.03 -1.14 14.20
CA ASP A 148 -17.77 -2.37 14.49
C ASP A 148 -19.07 -2.47 13.67
N GLU A 149 -19.68 -1.33 13.33
CA GLU A 149 -20.90 -1.27 12.51
C GLU A 149 -20.62 -1.28 11.00
N THR A 150 -19.40 -0.93 10.57
CA THR A 150 -19.11 -0.77 9.15
C THR A 150 -18.49 -2.00 8.52
N LYS A 151 -19.13 -2.50 7.45
CA LYS A 151 -18.60 -3.59 6.63
C LYS A 151 -17.32 -3.14 5.90
N ILE A 152 -16.22 -3.85 6.16
CA ILE A 152 -14.96 -3.71 5.41
C ILE A 152 -14.98 -4.71 4.24
N ILE A 153 -14.76 -4.21 3.02
CA ILE A 153 -14.63 -5.05 1.83
C ILE A 153 -13.19 -5.52 1.71
N LEU A 154 -12.97 -6.83 1.69
CA LEU A 154 -11.63 -7.43 1.58
C LEU A 154 -11.43 -8.07 0.21
N HIS A 155 -10.36 -7.64 -0.46
CA HIS A 155 -9.89 -8.15 -1.73
C HIS A 155 -8.57 -8.89 -1.51
N LYS A 156 -8.45 -10.12 -2.02
CA LYS A 156 -7.24 -10.96 -1.83
C LYS A 156 -6.08 -10.55 -2.73
N THR A 157 -6.38 -9.92 -3.87
CA THR A 157 -5.38 -9.47 -4.84
C THR A 157 -5.79 -8.11 -5.40
N ILE A 158 -4.80 -7.32 -5.82
CA ILE A 158 -5.04 -6.08 -6.54
C ILE A 158 -5.82 -6.30 -7.84
N ASP A 159 -5.62 -7.42 -8.53
CA ASP A 159 -6.41 -7.74 -9.75
C ASP A 159 -7.91 -7.83 -9.48
N SER A 160 -8.32 -8.20 -8.26
CA SER A 160 -9.74 -8.27 -7.90
C SER A 160 -10.41 -6.91 -7.71
N VAL A 161 -9.63 -5.82 -7.65
CA VAL A 161 -10.16 -4.45 -7.66
C VAL A 161 -10.10 -3.80 -9.04
N LEU A 162 -9.44 -4.44 -10.01
CA LEU A 162 -9.35 -3.95 -11.38
C LEU A 162 -10.62 -4.27 -12.18
N ALA A 163 -10.82 -3.55 -13.28
CA ALA A 163 -11.93 -3.85 -14.18
C ALA A 163 -11.75 -5.21 -14.85
N ARG A 164 -12.85 -5.84 -15.26
CA ARG A 164 -12.80 -7.13 -15.98
C ARG A 164 -11.94 -7.01 -17.24
N GLY A 165 -10.87 -7.80 -17.32
CA GLY A 165 -9.95 -7.81 -18.46
C GLY A 165 -8.81 -6.77 -18.36
N GLU A 166 -8.80 -5.95 -17.33
CA GLU A 166 -7.69 -5.05 -17.01
C GLU A 166 -6.64 -5.79 -16.17
N LYS A 167 -5.35 -5.58 -16.47
CA LYS A 167 -4.23 -6.19 -15.75
C LYS A 167 -3.36 -5.10 -15.13
N LEU A 168 -2.78 -5.39 -13.96
CA LEU A 168 -1.85 -4.47 -13.31
C LEU A 168 -0.68 -4.07 -14.23
N ASP A 169 -0.13 -5.02 -14.99
CA ASP A 169 0.96 -4.75 -15.95
C ASP A 169 0.60 -3.66 -16.96
N SER A 170 -0.63 -3.71 -17.48
CA SER A 170 -1.12 -2.73 -18.46
C SER A 170 -1.33 -1.35 -17.84
N LEU A 171 -1.66 -1.30 -16.54
CA LEU A 171 -1.74 -0.04 -15.80
C LEU A 171 -0.36 0.54 -15.52
N VAL A 172 0.61 -0.30 -15.17
CA VAL A 172 2.01 0.11 -14.96
C VAL A 172 2.60 0.74 -16.22
N GLU A 173 2.37 0.14 -17.39
CA GLU A 173 2.90 0.66 -18.66
C GLU A 173 2.28 1.99 -19.10
N LYS A 174 1.02 2.27 -18.70
CA LYS A 174 0.30 3.49 -19.05
C LYS A 174 0.39 4.58 -17.98
N SER A 175 0.97 4.27 -16.82
CA SER A 175 0.98 5.16 -15.68
C SER A 175 1.89 6.35 -15.91
N SER A 176 1.37 7.56 -15.70
CA SER A 176 2.16 8.79 -15.62
C SER A 176 2.87 8.95 -14.26
N ASP A 177 2.54 8.11 -13.28
CA ASP A 177 3.13 8.15 -11.93
C ASP A 177 4.43 7.39 -11.80
N LEU A 178 4.76 6.58 -12.81
CA LEU A 178 5.93 5.74 -12.83
C LEU A 178 6.90 6.24 -13.89
N SER A 179 8.11 6.58 -13.45
CA SER A 179 9.22 6.84 -14.36
C SER A 179 9.57 5.58 -15.15
N ALA A 180 10.24 5.74 -16.29
CA ALA A 180 10.73 4.61 -17.09
C ALA A 180 11.60 3.65 -16.26
N ALA A 181 12.39 4.19 -15.33
CA ALA A 181 13.19 3.41 -14.41
C ALA A 181 12.32 2.55 -13.47
N SER A 182 11.27 3.12 -12.88
CA SER A 182 10.33 2.41 -12.01
C SER A 182 9.53 1.34 -12.75
N GLN A 183 9.11 1.62 -13.98
CA GLN A 183 8.43 0.63 -14.83
C GLN A 183 9.36 -0.54 -15.17
N MET A 184 10.60 -0.27 -15.57
CA MET A 184 11.60 -1.31 -15.84
C MET A 184 11.88 -2.14 -14.58
N PHE A 185 12.01 -1.46 -13.45
CA PHE A 185 12.26 -2.08 -12.16
C PHE A 185 11.13 -3.03 -11.74
N TYR A 186 9.86 -2.64 -11.92
CA TYR A 186 8.71 -3.53 -11.72
C TYR A 186 8.77 -4.76 -12.63
N LYS A 187 9.03 -4.57 -13.93
CA LYS A 187 9.12 -5.68 -14.90
C LYS A 187 10.26 -6.64 -14.56
N GLN A 188 11.41 -6.12 -14.13
CA GLN A 188 12.56 -6.95 -13.74
C GLN A 188 12.24 -7.77 -12.49
N ALA A 189 11.66 -7.14 -11.46
CA ALA A 189 11.25 -7.83 -10.25
C ALA A 189 10.28 -8.99 -10.55
N LYS A 190 9.27 -8.75 -11.41
CA LYS A 190 8.31 -9.77 -11.81
C LYS A 190 8.93 -10.94 -12.58
N LYS A 191 9.92 -10.68 -13.44
CA LYS A 191 10.62 -11.73 -14.22
C LYS A 191 11.50 -12.63 -13.34
N THR A 192 12.28 -12.05 -12.43
CA THR A 192 13.13 -12.81 -11.49
C THR A 192 12.28 -13.79 -10.69
N ASN A 193 11.10 -13.34 -10.29
CA ASN A 193 10.09 -14.11 -9.59
C ASN A 193 9.54 -15.34 -10.31
N GLN A 194 9.38 -15.19 -11.61
CA GLN A 194 8.73 -16.19 -12.44
C GLN A 194 9.69 -17.34 -12.77
N CYS A 195 11.00 -17.10 -12.68
CA CYS A 195 12.06 -18.02 -13.08
C CYS A 195 12.49 -19.00 -11.96
N SER A 196 12.07 -18.80 -10.70
CA SER A 196 12.41 -19.65 -9.56
C SER A 196 11.49 -20.87 -9.38
N THR A 197 10.77 -21.30 -10.42
CA THR A 197 9.87 -22.48 -10.40
C THR A 197 10.33 -23.68 -11.25
N THR A 198 11.57 -23.70 -11.75
CA THR A 198 12.11 -24.88 -12.45
C THR A 198 13.50 -25.26 -11.94
N THR A 199 13.58 -26.18 -10.98
CA THR A 199 14.75 -27.03 -10.77
C THR A 199 14.59 -28.32 -11.57
N PRO A 200 15.53 -28.68 -12.47
CA PRO A 200 15.61 -30.03 -12.99
C PRO A 200 16.25 -30.94 -11.94
N THR A 201 15.54 -32.03 -11.61
CA THR A 201 16.02 -33.09 -10.73
C THR A 201 17.19 -33.84 -11.37
N THR A 202 18.37 -33.79 -10.75
CA THR A 202 19.39 -34.83 -10.93
C THR A 202 20.08 -35.13 -9.60
N ALA A 203 19.99 -36.39 -9.18
CA ALA A 203 20.47 -36.93 -7.92
C ALA A 203 21.96 -37.26 -7.96
N VAL A 204 22.71 -36.96 -6.88
CA VAL A 204 23.91 -37.71 -6.45
C VAL A 204 23.97 -37.71 -4.92
N THR A 205 24.19 -38.90 -4.36
CA THR A 205 24.20 -39.31 -2.95
C THR A 205 25.57 -39.10 -2.29
N ALA A 206 25.63 -38.58 -1.04
CA ALA A 206 26.48 -39.08 0.08
C ALA A 206 26.38 -38.23 1.37
N THR A 207 26.21 -38.95 2.49
CA THR A 207 26.25 -38.70 3.96
C THR A 207 27.35 -37.74 4.50
N THR A 208 27.30 -37.03 5.66
CA THR A 208 26.59 -37.15 6.97
C THR A 208 26.76 -35.86 7.83
N SER A 209 25.79 -35.59 8.74
CA SER A 209 25.77 -34.67 9.93
C SER A 209 25.85 -33.14 9.69
N SER A 210 25.09 -32.23 10.31
CA SER A 210 24.19 -32.22 11.47
C SER A 210 23.26 -30.99 11.43
N ALA A 211 22.14 -31.08 12.18
CA ALA A 211 21.24 -30.01 12.64
C ALA A 211 20.15 -29.49 11.67
N ALA A 212 18.91 -29.69 12.11
CA ALA A 212 17.67 -29.34 11.43
C ALA A 212 17.35 -27.84 11.53
N ALA A 213 17.04 -27.24 10.37
CA ALA A 213 16.14 -26.09 10.26
C ALA A 213 15.32 -26.28 8.98
N SER A 214 14.10 -26.76 9.16
CA SER A 214 13.04 -26.81 8.15
C SER A 214 12.50 -25.39 7.92
N ALA A 215 12.49 -24.92 6.67
CA ALA A 215 11.30 -24.34 6.00
C ALA A 215 11.69 -23.50 4.77
N SER A 216 11.33 -24.04 3.60
CA SER A 216 10.71 -23.32 2.48
C SER A 216 11.45 -22.09 1.89
N SER A 217 12.53 -22.37 1.17
CA SER A 217 13.09 -21.46 0.16
C SER A 217 12.27 -21.55 -1.14
N THR A 218 11.17 -20.81 -1.24
CA THR A 218 10.47 -20.59 -2.52
C THR A 218 9.76 -19.24 -2.49
N ALA A 219 9.90 -18.46 -3.57
CA ALA A 219 9.20 -17.21 -3.89
C ALA A 219 9.63 -15.95 -3.11
N ILE A 220 10.88 -15.56 -3.32
CA ILE A 220 11.34 -14.18 -3.15
C ILE A 220 11.37 -13.55 -4.54
N VAL A 221 10.29 -12.89 -4.92
CA VAL A 221 10.11 -11.51 -5.39
C VAL A 221 8.57 -11.34 -5.25
N THR A 222 8.02 -10.33 -4.61
CA THR A 222 7.34 -9.17 -5.15
C THR A 222 7.23 -8.29 -3.90
N TRP A 223 7.51 -7.00 -4.05
CA TRP A 223 7.76 -6.07 -2.94
C TRP A 223 8.98 -6.35 -2.05
N LYS A 224 9.37 -7.61 -1.76
CA LYS A 224 10.55 -7.96 -0.94
C LYS A 224 11.91 -7.73 -1.65
N SER A 225 12.06 -8.03 -2.94
CA SER A 225 13.32 -7.76 -3.68
C SER A 225 13.55 -6.29 -4.04
N ILE A 226 12.55 -5.44 -3.78
CA ILE A 226 12.76 -3.98 -3.80
C ILE A 226 13.41 -3.52 -2.49
N ILE A 227 13.39 -4.35 -1.45
CA ILE A 227 13.78 -3.99 -0.09
C ILE A 227 15.16 -4.55 0.27
N GLU A 228 15.49 -5.80 -0.08
CA GLU A 228 16.58 -6.54 0.59
C GLU A 228 17.78 -6.97 -0.28
N GLU A 229 17.93 -6.53 -1.55
CA GLU A 229 19.12 -6.86 -2.36
C GLU A 229 19.93 -5.62 -2.79
N CYS A 230 20.50 -4.96 -1.78
CA CYS A 230 21.90 -4.52 -1.82
C CYS A 230 22.68 -5.39 -0.84
#